data_AF-A0A2V8PX23-F1
#
_entry.id   AF-A0A2V8PX23-F1
#
_cell.length_a   1.000
_cell.length_b   1.000
_cell.length_c   1.000
_cell.angle_alpha   90.00
_cell.angle_beta   90.00
_cell.angle_gamma   90.00
#
_symmetry.space_group_name_H-M   'P 1'
#
loop_
_entity.id
_entity.type
_entity.pdbx_description
1 polymer ?
#
loop_
_entity_poly.entity_id
_entity_poly.type
_entity_poly.pdbx_seq_one_letter_code
_entity_poly.pdbx_strand_id
1 'polypeptide(L)'
;MTNNPTQSRSRLLLISIPLAFFLLCVVSSNAQERRLRIYISADMEGVVGVVTQEQLGPTGFEYQRFREIMTQEVNAAIEGALAGGATDIVVSDSHGNAQNILI
;
A
#
# COMPACT_ATOMS: atom_id res chain seq x y z
N MET A 1 -20.76 -31.34 55.34
CA MET A 1 -20.65 -30.55 54.09
C MET A 1 -19.18 -30.44 53.74
N THR A 2 -18.64 -31.41 53.01
CA THR A 2 -17.20 -31.49 52.69
C THR A 2 -16.95 -30.89 51.31
N ASN A 3 -16.28 -29.74 51.25
CA ASN A 3 -15.83 -29.13 50.00
C ASN A 3 -14.64 -29.93 49.47
N ASN A 4 -14.84 -30.68 48.38
CA ASN A 4 -13.81 -31.52 47.77
C ASN A 4 -12.86 -30.65 46.92
N PRO A 5 -11.56 -30.55 47.25
CA PRO A 5 -10.62 -29.62 46.59
C PRO A 5 -10.34 -29.95 45.11
N THR A 6 -10.68 -31.16 44.65
CA THR A 6 -10.56 -31.58 43.26
C THR A 6 -11.54 -30.88 42.32
N GLN A 7 -12.70 -30.43 42.80
CA GLN A 7 -13.70 -29.72 41.98
C GLN A 7 -13.29 -28.26 41.69
N SER A 8 -12.40 -27.68 42.51
CA SER A 8 -11.89 -26.31 42.34
C SER A 8 -10.87 -26.22 41.20
N ARG A 9 -9.96 -27.20 41.09
CA ARG A 9 -8.92 -27.24 40.04
C ARG A 9 -9.48 -27.44 38.64
N SER A 10 -10.52 -28.27 38.48
CA SER A 10 -11.17 -28.50 37.18
C SER A 10 -11.96 -27.28 36.69
N ARG A 11 -12.58 -26.52 37.60
CA ARG A 11 -13.25 -25.24 37.29
C ARG A 11 -12.25 -24.14 36.91
N LEU A 12 -11.07 -24.13 37.52
CA LEU A 12 -10.01 -23.18 37.19
C LEU A 12 -9.43 -23.41 35.78
N LEU A 13 -9.27 -24.68 35.38
CA LEU A 13 -8.85 -25.09 34.03
C LEU A 13 -9.90 -24.78 32.95
N LEU A 14 -11.20 -24.91 33.26
CA LEU A 14 -12.30 -24.58 32.35
C LEU A 14 -12.38 -23.10 31.99
N ILE A 15 -11.86 -22.20 32.84
CA ILE A 15 -11.85 -20.75 32.61
C ILE A 15 -10.51 -20.29 32.03
N SER A 16 -9.40 -20.89 32.44
CA SER A 16 -8.06 -20.46 32.03
C SER A 16 -7.75 -20.77 30.55
N ILE A 17 -8.24 -21.88 30.01
CA ILE A 17 -8.04 -22.26 28.60
C ILE A 17 -8.75 -21.29 27.63
N PRO A 18 -10.05 -21.02 27.74
CA PRO A 18 -10.72 -20.05 26.85
C PRO A 18 -10.21 -18.63 27.06
N LEU A 19 -9.78 -18.26 28.28
CA LEU A 19 -9.18 -16.95 28.54
C LEU A 19 -7.80 -16.81 27.87
N ALA A 20 -6.95 -17.84 27.95
CA ALA A 20 -5.66 -17.86 27.26
C ALA A 20 -5.83 -17.88 25.73
N PHE A 21 -6.82 -18.61 25.23
CA PHE A 21 -7.16 -18.62 23.80
C PHE A 21 -7.69 -17.26 23.33
N PHE A 22 -8.58 -16.62 24.10
CA PHE A 22 -9.06 -15.27 23.82
C PHE A 22 -7.92 -14.26 23.82
N LEU A 23 -7.02 -14.33 24.80
CA LEU A 23 -5.83 -13.48 24.87
C LEU A 23 -4.91 -13.69 23.65
N LEU A 24 -4.71 -14.93 23.22
CA LEU A 24 -3.93 -15.28 22.02
C LEU A 24 -4.57 -14.74 20.74
N CYS A 25 -5.90 -14.83 20.62
CA CYS A 25 -6.64 -14.25 19.48
C CYS A 25 -6.52 -12.73 19.42
N VAL A 26 -6.56 -12.04 20.57
CA VAL A 26 -6.40 -10.58 20.66
C VAL A 26 -4.97 -10.14 20.30
N VAL A 27 -3.95 -10.93 20.63
CA VAL A 27 -2.57 -10.64 20.23
C VAL A 27 -2.38 -10.86 18.72
N SER A 28 -2.96 -11.91 18.14
CA SER A 28 -2.86 -12.20 16.70
C SER A 28 -3.56 -11.17 15.80
N SER A 29 -4.63 -10.51 16.25
CA SER A 29 -5.30 -9.48 15.44
C SER A 29 -4.44 -8.23 15.22
N ASN A 30 -3.49 -7.94 16.12
CA ASN A 30 -2.55 -6.83 15.99
C ASN A 30 -1.38 -7.13 15.05
N ALA A 31 -1.12 -8.41 14.72
CA ALA A 31 0.02 -8.80 13.90
C ALA A 31 -0.18 -8.55 12.39
N GLN A 32 -1.40 -8.23 11.96
CA GLN A 32 -1.72 -7.98 10.56
C GLN A 32 -2.21 -6.55 10.36
N GLU A 33 -1.36 -5.56 10.66
CA GLU A 33 -1.49 -4.25 10.04
C GLU A 33 -1.47 -4.47 8.52
N ARG A 34 -2.62 -4.31 7.86
CA ARG A 34 -2.67 -4.31 6.40
C ARG A 34 -1.96 -3.04 5.92
N ARG A 35 -0.67 -3.17 5.65
CA ARG A 35 0.09 -2.18 4.88
C ARG A 35 -0.61 -1.96 3.54
N LEU A 36 -1.16 -0.76 3.33
CA LEU A 36 -1.81 -0.40 2.09
C LEU A 36 -0.71 -0.19 1.03
N ARG A 37 -0.67 -1.11 0.07
CA ARG A 37 0.31 -1.09 -1.02
C ARG A 37 -0.35 -0.59 -2.29
N ILE A 38 0.25 0.41 -2.93
CA ILE A 38 -0.26 0.99 -4.17
C ILE A 38 0.77 0.76 -5.29
N TYR A 39 0.27 0.34 -6.44
CA TYR A 39 1.05 0.27 -7.67
C TYR A 39 0.55 1.34 -8.64
N ILE A 40 1.45 2.20 -9.11
CA ILE A 40 1.15 3.28 -10.05
C ILE A 40 1.77 2.91 -11.40
N SER A 41 0.94 2.72 -12.42
CA SER A 41 1.36 2.55 -13.82
C SER A 41 1.17 3.89 -14.50
N ALA A 42 2.26 4.53 -14.95
CA ALA A 42 2.21 5.86 -15.54
C ALA A 42 2.48 5.79 -17.05
N ASP A 43 1.61 6.44 -17.84
CA ASP A 43 1.69 6.48 -19.30
C ASP A 43 1.58 7.92 -19.81
N MET A 44 2.32 8.28 -20.86
CA MET A 44 2.45 9.70 -21.28
C MET A 44 1.23 10.22 -22.04
N GLU A 45 0.52 9.38 -22.78
CA GLU A 45 -0.66 9.76 -23.57
C GLU A 45 -1.77 10.38 -22.71
N GLY A 46 -1.82 10.04 -21.42
CA GLY A 46 -2.82 10.54 -20.46
C GLY A 46 -2.41 11.77 -19.66
N VAL A 47 -1.16 12.24 -19.77
CA VAL A 47 -0.63 13.38 -19.00
C VAL A 47 -1.31 14.68 -19.43
N VAL A 48 -1.57 15.58 -18.49
CA VAL A 48 -2.26 16.85 -18.78
C VAL A 48 -1.54 17.67 -19.85
N GLY A 49 -2.31 18.12 -20.84
CA GLY A 49 -1.80 18.93 -21.93
C GLY A 49 -1.14 18.14 -23.07
N VAL A 50 -1.02 16.81 -22.95
CA VAL A 50 -0.59 15.98 -24.07
C VAL A 50 -1.69 15.96 -25.13
N VAL A 51 -1.33 16.40 -26.33
CA VAL A 51 -2.23 16.52 -27.48
C VAL A 51 -1.56 16.14 -28.80
N THR A 52 -0.24 15.93 -28.82
CA THR A 52 0.52 15.56 -30.03
C THR A 52 1.58 14.49 -29.76
N GLN A 53 2.00 13.80 -30.82
CA GLN A 53 3.07 12.78 -30.78
C GLN A 53 4.46 13.36 -30.45
N GLU A 54 4.67 14.66 -30.70
CA GLU A 54 5.93 15.38 -30.38
C GLU A 54 6.23 15.44 -28.87
N GLN A 55 5.23 15.13 -28.05
CA GLN A 55 5.32 15.15 -26.59
C GLN A 55 5.61 13.76 -26.02
N LEU A 56 5.46 12.69 -26.81
CA LEU A 56 5.45 11.31 -26.33
C LEU A 56 6.82 10.61 -26.47
N GLY A 57 7.69 11.04 -27.38
CA GLY A 57 8.91 10.29 -27.71
C GLY A 57 10.20 11.11 -27.72
N PRO A 58 11.39 10.49 -27.47
CA PRO A 58 12.69 11.16 -27.44
C PRO A 58 13.07 12.02 -28.65
N THR A 59 12.45 11.79 -29.80
CA THR A 59 12.69 12.56 -31.02
C THR A 59 11.88 13.87 -31.07
N GLY A 60 10.85 14.00 -30.25
CA GLY A 60 9.93 15.13 -30.26
C GLY A 60 10.46 16.31 -29.46
N PHE A 61 10.25 17.52 -29.97
CA PHE A 61 10.84 18.73 -29.38
C PHE A 61 10.24 19.12 -28.01
N GLU A 62 9.03 18.64 -27.70
CA GLU A 62 8.37 18.89 -26.40
C GLU A 62 8.56 17.74 -25.40
N TYR A 63 9.16 16.62 -25.81
CA TYR A 63 9.24 15.42 -24.98
C TYR A 63 9.85 15.68 -23.60
N GLN A 64 10.97 16.42 -23.53
CA GLN A 64 11.60 16.73 -22.24
C GLN A 64 10.67 17.51 -21.30
N ARG A 65 9.93 18.49 -21.83
CA ARG A 65 8.95 19.25 -21.05
C ARG A 65 7.85 18.34 -20.52
N PHE A 66 7.38 17.39 -21.32
CA PHE A 66 6.31 16.49 -20.90
C PHE A 66 6.76 15.36 -19.96
N ARG A 67 8.05 14.97 -19.97
CA ARG A 67 8.64 14.14 -18.92
C ARG A 67 8.60 14.82 -17.55
N GLU A 68 8.87 16.12 -17.51
CA GLU A 68 8.79 16.92 -16.28
C GLU A 68 7.35 16.97 -15.76
N ILE A 69 6.37 17.20 -16.64
CA ILE A 69 4.95 17.22 -16.28
C ILE A 69 4.48 15.83 -15.81
N MET A 70 4.81 14.76 -16.55
CA MET A 70 4.51 13.37 -16.15
C MET A 70 5.06 13.07 -14.76
N THR A 71 6.31 13.45 -14.50
CA THR A 71 6.96 13.23 -13.20
C THR A 71 6.24 13.99 -12.09
N GLN A 72 5.82 15.23 -12.33
CA GLN A 72 5.04 16.02 -11.37
C GLN A 72 3.67 15.41 -11.07
N GLU A 73 2.96 14.91 -12.08
CA GLU A 73 1.68 14.23 -11.88
C GLU A 73 1.82 12.92 -11.10
N VAL A 74 2.85 12.12 -11.42
CA VAL A 74 3.17 10.91 -10.66
C VAL A 74 3.46 11.26 -9.20
N ASN A 75 4.24 12.32 -8.94
CA ASN A 75 4.50 12.78 -7.58
C ASN A 75 3.22 13.22 -6.86
N ALA A 76 2.32 13.95 -7.54
CA ALA A 76 1.03 14.32 -6.97
C ALA A 76 0.16 13.09 -6.64
N ALA A 77 0.17 12.06 -7.48
CA ALA A 77 -0.51 10.79 -7.22
C ALA A 77 0.09 10.05 -6.03
N ILE A 78 1.42 10.05 -5.89
CA ILE A 78 2.13 9.50 -4.72
C ILE A 78 1.72 10.24 -3.45
N GLU A 79 1.75 11.58 -3.45
CA GLU A 79 1.34 12.40 -2.30
C GLU A 79 -0.12 12.12 -1.89
N GLY A 80 -1.03 12.02 -2.86
CA GLY A 80 -2.42 11.65 -2.63
C GLY A 80 -2.56 10.23 -2.03
N ALA A 81 -1.80 9.26 -2.55
CA ALA A 81 -1.79 7.91 -2.01
C ALA A 81 -1.26 7.85 -0.57
N LEU A 82 -0.18 8.58 -0.28
CA LEU A 82 0.38 8.69 1.08
C LEU A 82 -0.61 9.34 2.04
N ALA A 83 -1.26 10.45 1.63
CA ALA A 83 -2.32 11.08 2.41
C ALA A 83 -3.53 10.15 2.64
N GLY A 84 -3.79 9.23 1.69
CA GLY A 84 -4.77 8.16 1.79
C GLY A 84 -4.35 6.97 2.66
N GLY A 85 -3.17 6.99 3.28
CA GLY A 85 -2.67 5.94 4.16
C GLY A 85 -1.88 4.83 3.47
N ALA A 86 -1.42 5.04 2.23
CA ALA A 86 -0.49 4.11 1.59
C ALA A 86 0.83 4.05 2.38
N THR A 87 1.34 2.84 2.60
CA THR A 87 2.59 2.60 3.33
C THR A 87 3.72 2.13 2.42
N ASP A 88 3.38 1.63 1.23
CA ASP A 88 4.34 1.19 0.22
C ASP A 88 3.80 1.53 -1.17
N ILE A 89 4.64 2.17 -1.99
CA ILE A 89 4.27 2.60 -3.34
C ILE A 89 5.33 2.10 -4.31
N VAL A 90 4.88 1.46 -5.39
CA VAL A 90 5.71 1.09 -6.53
C VAL A 90 5.22 1.86 -7.74
N VAL A 91 6.13 2.52 -8.44
CA VAL A 91 5.84 3.24 -9.68
C VAL A 91 6.48 2.51 -10.84
N SER A 92 5.72 2.26 -11.90
CA SER A 92 6.21 1.76 -13.17
C SER A 92 6.01 2.82 -14.23
N ASP A 93 7.13 3.27 -14.79
CA ASP A 93 7.10 3.94 -16.09
C ASP A 93 6.61 2.92 -17.13
N SER A 94 5.44 3.20 -17.71
CA SER A 94 4.73 2.26 -18.57
C SER A 94 4.61 2.79 -20.00
N HIS A 95 5.23 3.93 -20.29
CA HIS A 95 5.20 4.53 -21.61
C HIS A 95 6.40 4.11 -22.45
N GLY A 96 6.18 3.63 -23.68
CA GLY A 96 7.22 3.38 -24.66
C GLY A 96 8.41 2.56 -24.13
N ASN A 97 9.59 3.18 -24.02
CA ASN A 97 10.83 2.54 -23.56
C ASN A 97 11.01 2.52 -22.02
N ALA A 98 10.03 3.00 -21.26
CA ALA A 98 10.05 3.11 -19.79
C ALA A 98 11.22 3.94 -19.23
N GLN A 99 11.60 5.03 -19.91
CA GLN A 99 12.69 5.93 -19.51
C GLN A 99 12.25 7.40 -19.44
N ASN A 100 10.98 7.64 -19.16
CA ASN A 100 10.30 8.92 -19.21
C ASN A 100 10.29 9.63 -17.84
N ILE A 101 10.06 8.89 -16.75
CA ILE A 101 10.11 9.44 -15.38
C ILE A 101 11.54 9.88 -15.04
N LEU A 102 11.66 11.08 -14.47
CA LEU A 102 12.93 11.67 -14.07
C LEU A 102 13.29 11.21 -12.63
N ILE A 103 14.53 10.74 -12.44
CA ILE A 103 15.09 10.25 -11.16
C ILE A 103 16.11 11.21 -10.55
#